data_AF-A0A2M6WBT2-F1
#
_entry.id   AF-A0A2M6WBT2-F1
#
_cell.length_a   1.000
_cell.length_b   1.000
_cell.length_c   1.000
_cell.angle_alpha   90.00
_cell.angle_beta   90.00
_cell.angle_gamma   90.00
#
_symmetry.space_group_name_H-M   'P 1'
#
loop_
_entity.id
_entity.type
_entity.pdbx_description
1 polymer ?
#
loop_
_entity_poly.entity_id
_entity_poly.type
_entity_poly.pdbx_seq_one_letter_code
_entity_poly.pdbx_strand_id
1 'polypeptide(L)'
;MPDLFDQNLSKNQPLAERLRPKDLESFFGQQQIIGQGTVLRQAIENDQIPSIIFWGPPGCGKTTLARIIANLTKANFVQLSAVTGSK
;
A
#
# COMPACT_ATOMS: atom_id res chain seq x y z
N MET A 1 9.57 -15.73 -21.11
CA MET A 1 8.41 -16.62 -21.33
C MET A 1 7.62 -16.65 -20.04
N PRO A 2 6.30 -16.38 -20.04
CA PRO A 2 5.48 -16.64 -18.87
C PRO A 2 5.39 -18.16 -18.66
N ASP A 3 5.66 -18.62 -17.45
CA ASP A 3 5.64 -20.04 -17.07
C ASP A 3 4.18 -20.52 -16.93
N LEU A 4 3.91 -21.81 -17.14
CA LEU A 4 2.57 -22.42 -17.04
C LEU A 4 1.95 -22.23 -15.64
N PHE A 5 2.81 -22.02 -14.63
CA PHE A 5 2.41 -21.73 -13.25
C PHE A 5 2.11 -20.24 -12.98
N ASP A 6 2.58 -19.30 -13.82
CA ASP A 6 2.33 -17.87 -13.66
C ASP A 6 0.84 -17.51 -13.84
N GLN A 7 0.11 -18.28 -14.66
CA GLN A 7 -1.31 -18.02 -14.94
C GLN A 7 -2.24 -18.31 -13.75
N ASN A 8 -1.81 -19.11 -12.76
CA ASN A 8 -2.65 -19.51 -11.62
C ASN A 8 -2.46 -18.67 -10.35
N LEU A 9 -1.37 -17.89 -10.25
CA LEU A 9 -1.12 -17.02 -9.09
C LEU A 9 -2.21 -15.96 -8.89
N SER A 10 -2.74 -15.39 -9.98
CA SER A 10 -3.81 -14.39 -9.92
C SER A 10 -5.19 -14.98 -9.57
N LYS A 11 -5.44 -16.25 -9.94
CA LYS A 11 -6.69 -16.96 -9.63
C LYS A 11 -6.81 -17.33 -8.15
N ASN A 12 -5.71 -17.72 -7.51
CA ASN A 12 -5.68 -18.14 -6.10
C ASN A 12 -5.51 -16.98 -5.11
N GLN A 13 -5.32 -15.76 -5.59
CA GLN A 13 -5.17 -14.59 -4.73
C GLN A 13 -6.54 -14.14 -4.16
N PRO A 14 -6.64 -13.88 -2.84
CA PRO A 14 -7.87 -13.37 -2.24
C PRO A 14 -8.39 -12.11 -2.93
N LEU A 15 -9.71 -11.98 -3.05
CA LEU A 15 -10.34 -10.83 -3.71
C LEU A 15 -9.84 -9.49 -3.13
N ALA A 16 -9.71 -9.40 -1.80
CA ALA A 16 -9.24 -8.19 -1.12
C ALA A 16 -7.85 -7.74 -1.57
N GLU A 17 -6.97 -8.70 -1.89
CA GLU A 17 -5.61 -8.40 -2.34
C GLU A 17 -5.61 -7.98 -3.82
N ARG A 18 -6.49 -8.57 -4.64
CA ARG A 18 -6.66 -8.18 -6.06
C ARG A 18 -7.29 -6.79 -6.23
N LEU A 19 -8.22 -6.44 -5.35
CA LEU A 19 -8.92 -5.14 -5.35
C LEU A 19 -8.12 -4.02 -4.69
N ARG A 20 -6.92 -4.30 -4.16
CA ARG A 20 -6.12 -3.29 -3.50
C ARG A 20 -5.76 -2.16 -4.49
N PRO A 21 -6.08 -0.89 -4.16
CA PRO A 21 -5.68 0.28 -4.94
C PRO A 21 -4.17 0.32 -5.22
N LYS A 22 -3.79 0.83 -6.39
CA LYS A 22 -2.39 0.88 -6.86
C LYS A 22 -1.79 2.28 -6.83
N ASP A 23 -2.65 3.30 -6.81
CA ASP A 23 -2.33 4.71 -6.81
C ASP A 23 -3.22 5.43 -5.78
N LEU A 24 -2.92 6.70 -5.51
CA LEU A 24 -3.64 7.48 -4.51
C LEU A 24 -5.03 7.90 -4.99
N GLU A 25 -5.22 7.99 -6.30
CA GLU A 25 -6.44 8.40 -6.99
C GLU A 25 -7.52 7.31 -6.87
N SER A 26 -7.12 6.04 -6.89
CA SER A 26 -7.98 4.88 -6.62
C SER A 26 -8.12 4.55 -5.13
N PHE A 27 -7.41 5.24 -4.24
CA PHE A 27 -7.54 5.05 -2.80
C PHE A 27 -8.78 5.77 -2.27
N PHE A 28 -9.79 4.99 -1.86
CA PHE A 28 -11.04 5.55 -1.40
C PHE A 28 -10.97 6.02 0.06
N GLY A 29 -11.43 7.25 0.28
CA GLY A 29 -11.51 7.88 1.60
C GLY A 29 -10.19 8.51 2.05
N GLN A 30 -10.15 8.92 3.33
CA GLN A 30 -8.97 9.53 3.96
C GLN A 30 -8.48 10.85 3.32
N GLN A 31 -9.36 11.60 2.66
CA GLN A 31 -9.02 12.85 1.95
C GLN A 31 -8.38 13.89 2.88
N GLN A 32 -8.70 13.88 4.18
CA GLN A 32 -8.08 14.79 5.14
C GLN A 32 -6.57 14.54 5.37
N ILE A 33 -6.05 13.37 4.99
CA ILE A 33 -4.61 13.06 5.11
C ILE A 33 -3.90 12.86 3.77
N ILE A 34 -4.60 12.44 2.72
CA ILE A 34 -4.00 12.17 1.39
C ILE A 34 -4.58 13.03 0.27
N GLY A 35 -5.52 13.93 0.59
CA GLY A 35 -6.09 14.85 -0.37
C GLY A 35 -5.06 15.85 -0.88
N GLN A 36 -5.37 16.49 -2.01
CA GLN A 36 -4.51 17.51 -2.60
C GLN A 36 -4.19 18.61 -1.58
N GLY A 37 -2.92 19.03 -1.55
CA GLY A 37 -2.45 20.08 -0.64
C GLY A 37 -2.22 19.65 0.81
N THR A 38 -2.52 18.40 1.18
CA THR A 38 -2.17 17.89 2.52
C THR A 38 -0.66 17.66 2.64
N VAL A 39 -0.13 17.80 3.86
CA VAL A 39 1.31 17.65 4.14
C VAL A 39 1.83 16.29 3.71
N LEU A 40 1.08 15.22 4.00
CA LEU A 40 1.49 13.86 3.62
C LEU A 40 1.43 13.67 2.11
N ARG A 41 0.41 14.19 1.40
CA ARG A 41 0.36 14.14 -0.07
C ARG A 41 1.57 14.84 -0.70
N GLN A 42 1.91 16.03 -0.23
CA GLN A 42 3.09 16.78 -0.70
C GLN A 42 4.40 16.04 -0.40
N ALA A 43 4.54 15.45 0.79
CA ALA A 43 5.73 14.66 1.14
C ALA A 43 5.89 13.43 0.23
N ILE A 44 4.78 12.78 -0.15
CA ILE A 44 4.79 11.65 -1.09
C ILE A 44 5.16 12.11 -2.50
N GLU A 45 4.54 13.18 -3.00
CA GLU A 45 4.78 13.70 -4.34
C GLU A 45 6.20 14.23 -4.53
N ASN A 46 6.79 14.79 -3.46
CA ASN A 46 8.17 15.30 -3.46
C ASN A 46 9.22 14.24 -3.13
N ASP A 47 8.83 12.98 -2.89
CA ASP A 47 9.72 11.89 -2.48
C ASP A 47 10.54 12.22 -1.20
N GLN A 48 9.89 12.89 -0.25
CA GLN A 48 10.48 13.36 1.02
C GLN A 48 9.71 12.81 2.21
N ILE A 49 9.50 11.50 2.23
CA ILE A 49 8.65 10.84 3.22
C ILE A 49 9.41 10.58 4.52
N PRO A 50 8.95 11.12 5.67
CA PRO A 50 9.56 10.83 6.96
C PRO A 50 9.20 9.41 7.45
N SER A 51 9.77 9.00 8.58
CA SER A 51 9.28 7.81 9.28
C SER A 51 7.85 8.04 9.79
N ILE A 52 6.92 7.15 9.41
CA ILE A 52 5.48 7.31 9.69
C ILE A 52 4.92 6.03 10.33
N ILE A 53 4.02 6.20 11.30
CA ILE A 53 3.19 5.13 11.85
C ILE A 53 1.73 5.38 11.41
N PHE A 54 1.16 4.46 10.65
CA PHE A 54 -0.27 4.47 10.37
C PHE A 54 -1.04 3.74 11.47
N TRP A 55 -1.99 4.42 12.12
CA TRP A 55 -2.83 3.87 13.17
C TRP A 55 -4.32 3.95 12.79
N GLY A 56 -5.09 2.94 13.21
CA GLY A 56 -6.53 2.89 12.95
C GLY A 56 -7.09 1.46 12.95
N PRO A 57 -8.42 1.30 12.83
CA PRO A 57 -9.09 0.00 12.85
C PRO A 57 -8.64 -0.94 11.71
N PRO A 58 -8.87 -2.26 11.83
CA PRO A 58 -8.60 -3.19 10.74
C PRO A 58 -9.41 -2.81 9.49
N GLY A 59 -8.82 -2.97 8.30
CA GLY A 59 -9.51 -2.66 7.04
C GLY A 59 -9.46 -1.21 6.56
N CYS A 60 -8.97 -0.24 7.36
CA CYS A 60 -8.90 1.18 6.96
C CYS A 60 -7.82 1.53 5.91
N GLY A 61 -7.21 0.53 5.27
CA GLY A 61 -6.26 0.76 4.17
C GLY A 61 -4.81 1.10 4.57
N LYS A 62 -4.39 0.91 5.83
CA LYS A 62 -3.02 1.22 6.29
C LYS A 62 -1.92 0.54 5.46
N THR A 63 -1.99 -0.79 5.33
CA THR A 63 -1.02 -1.57 4.55
C THR A 63 -1.10 -1.23 3.06
N THR A 64 -2.30 -0.97 2.56
CA THR A 64 -2.53 -0.52 1.19
C THR A 64 -1.83 0.81 0.92
N LEU A 65 -2.00 1.79 1.81
CA LEU A 65 -1.41 3.12 1.67
C LEU A 65 0.11 3.05 1.69
N ALA A 66 0.70 2.28 2.61
CA ALA A 66 2.15 2.07 2.65
C ALA A 66 2.70 1.49 1.32
N ARG A 67 1.95 0.58 0.69
CA ARG A 67 2.34 -0.01 -0.61
C ARG A 67 2.20 0.98 -1.77
N ILE A 68 1.14 1.79 -1.79
CA ILE A 68 0.97 2.86 -2.79
C ILE A 68 2.11 3.86 -2.68
N ILE A 69 2.46 4.25 -1.46
CA ILE A 69 3.57 5.15 -1.18
C ILE A 69 4.89 4.59 -1.73
N ALA A 70 5.20 3.32 -1.44
CA ALA A 70 6.41 2.68 -1.95
C ALA A 70 6.43 2.62 -3.50
N ASN A 71 5.28 2.36 -4.13
CA ASN A 71 5.18 2.38 -5.59
C ASN A 71 5.47 3.77 -6.18
N LEU A 72 4.93 4.84 -5.58
CA LEU A 72 5.11 6.21 -6.05
C LEU A 72 6.54 6.72 -5.86
N THR A 73 7.15 6.41 -4.71
CA THR A 73 8.53 6.78 -4.36
C THR A 73 9.58 5.83 -4.93
N LYS A 74 9.16 4.77 -5.64
CA LYS A 74 10.03 3.68 -6.12
C LYS A 74 10.88 3.05 -5.00
N ALA A 75 10.41 3.11 -3.75
CA ALA A 75 11.08 2.56 -2.60
C ALA A 75 10.90 1.04 -2.52
N ASN A 76 11.83 0.37 -1.84
CA ASN A 76 11.69 -1.05 -1.53
C ASN A 76 10.58 -1.25 -0.48
N PHE A 77 9.61 -2.11 -0.79
CA PHE A 77 8.54 -2.46 0.15
C PHE A 77 8.78 -3.82 0.78
N VAL A 78 8.97 -3.85 2.11
CA VAL A 78 9.11 -5.09 2.89
C VAL A 78 7.97 -5.15 3.90
N GLN A 79 7.13 -6.18 3.80
CA GLN A 79 6.05 -6.41 4.75
C GLN A 79 6.50 -7.35 5.86
N LEU A 80 6.54 -6.84 7.09
CA LEU A 80 6.81 -7.62 8.29
C LEU A 80 5.52 -7.75 9.12
N SER A 81 5.29 -8.93 9.69
CA SER A 81 4.15 -9.22 10.56
C SER A 81 4.65 -9.60 11.94
N ALA A 82 4.25 -8.83 12.95
CA ALA A 82 4.58 -9.11 14.35
C ALA A 82 4.00 -10.46 14.84
N VAL A 83 2.93 -10.95 14.21
CA VAL A 83 2.28 -12.21 14.58
C VAL A 83 3.03 -13.42 14.01
N THR A 84 3.62 -13.28 12.82
CA THR A 84 4.26 -14.40 12.12
C THR A 84 5.72 -14.59 12.51
N GLY A 85 6.35 -13.59 13.14
CA GLY A 85 7.76 -13.59 13.54
C GLY A 85 8.08 -14.21 14.91
N SER A 86 7.11 -14.84 15.58
CA SER A 86 7.30 -15.44 16.92
C SER A 86 7.67 -16.93 16.88
N LYS A 87 8.37 -17.38 15.83
CA LYS A 87 8.85 -18.77 15.69
C LYS A 87 10.35 -18.82 15.45
#